data_AF-A0A2E1NKV3-F1
#
_entry.id   AF-A0A2E1NKV3-F1
#
_cell.length_a   1.000
_cell.length_b   1.000
_cell.length_c   1.000
_cell.angle_alpha   90.00
_cell.angle_beta   90.00
_cell.angle_gamma   90.00
#
_symmetry.space_group_name_H-M   'P 1'
#
loop_
_entity.id
_entity.type
_entity.pdbx_description
1 polymer ?
#
loop_
_entity_poly.entity_id
_entity_poly.type
_entity_poly.pdbx_seq_one_letter_code
_entity_poly.pdbx_strand_id
1 'polypeptide(L)' 'ANELYGIAEQTIEVGAKVLWGQIGVYDDRAAQLAEAAGLKVVMNRRPKIELFRPFWKPRLDLKI' A
#
# COMPACT_ATOMS: atom_id res chain seq x y z
N ALA A 1 -19.47 2.95 -0.95
CA ALA A 1 -18.51 2.73 -2.05
C ALA A 1 -17.20 2.29 -1.41
N ASN A 2 -16.49 1.34 -2.01
CA ASN A 2 -15.25 0.83 -1.41
C ASN A 2 -14.16 1.91 -1.60
N GLU A 3 -13.69 2.52 -0.51
CA GLU A 3 -12.82 3.71 -0.55
C GLU A 3 -11.52 3.46 -1.33
N LEU A 4 -11.03 2.21 -1.32
CA LEU A 4 -9.80 1.82 -2.03
C LEU A 4 -9.89 2.01 -3.55
N TYR A 5 -11.09 1.88 -4.14
CA TYR A 5 -11.27 2.06 -5.58
C TYR A 5 -11.02 3.52 -6.00
N GLY A 6 -11.58 4.49 -5.27
CA GLY A 6 -11.34 5.91 -5.54
C GLY A 6 -9.88 6.30 -5.30
N ILE A 7 -9.22 5.68 -4.31
CA ILE A 7 -7.77 5.87 -4.11
C ILE A 7 -6.97 5.28 -5.26
N ALA A 8 -7.38 4.15 -5.85
CA ALA A 8 -6.71 3.58 -7.03
C ALA A 8 -6.77 4.53 -8.23
N GLU A 9 -7.92 5.18 -8.47
CA GLU A 9 -8.07 6.22 -9.50
C GLU A 9 -7.08 7.37 -9.28
N GLN A 10 -7.06 7.93 -8.08
CA GLN A 10 -6.13 9.02 -7.71
C GLN A 10 -4.65 8.58 -7.82
N THR A 11 -4.36 7.33 -7.50
CA THR A 11 -3.00 6.76 -7.57
C THR A 11 -2.51 6.70 -9.01
N ILE A 12 -3.40 6.35 -9.94
CA ILE A 12 -3.13 6.36 -11.39
C ILE A 12 -2.92 7.80 -11.86
N GLU A 13 -3.78 8.74 -11.46
CA GLU A 13 -3.69 10.16 -11.85
C GLU A 13 -2.37 10.80 -11.41
N VAL A 14 -1.88 10.47 -10.22
CA VAL A 14 -0.58 10.94 -9.69
C VAL A 14 0.61 10.27 -10.40
N GLY A 15 0.40 9.19 -11.17
CA GLY A 15 1.48 8.42 -11.78
C GLY A 15 2.32 7.66 -10.76
N ALA A 16 1.72 7.25 -9.64
CA ALA A 16 2.41 6.46 -8.64
C ALA A 16 2.72 5.05 -9.17
N LYS A 17 3.79 4.44 -8.65
CA LYS A 17 4.27 3.13 -9.13
C LYS A 17 3.62 1.94 -8.41
N VAL A 18 3.10 2.17 -7.21
CA VAL A 18 2.63 1.14 -6.30
C VAL A 18 1.37 1.62 -5.58
N LEU A 19 0.31 0.81 -5.59
CA LEU A 19 -0.85 0.93 -4.72
C LEU A 19 -0.69 -0.02 -3.53
N TRP A 20 -0.71 0.49 -2.30
CA TRP A 20 -0.54 -0.31 -1.09
C TRP A 20 -1.77 -0.24 -0.17
N GLY A 21 -2.57 -1.31 -0.16
CA GLY A 21 -3.59 -1.59 0.84
C GLY A 21 -2.96 -2.14 2.12
N GLN A 22 -3.13 -1.41 3.22
CA GLN A 22 -2.71 -1.84 4.55
C GLN A 22 -3.42 -3.14 4.98
N ILE A 23 -2.96 -3.79 6.06
CA ILE A 23 -3.71 -4.92 6.65
C ILE A 23 -5.17 -4.55 6.89
N GLY A 24 -6.08 -5.44 6.45
CA GLY A 24 -7.53 -5.25 6.51
C GLY A 24 -8.11 -4.42 5.36
N VAL A 25 -7.27 -3.85 4.48
CA VAL A 25 -7.70 -3.08 3.30
C VAL A 25 -7.51 -3.92 2.05
N TYR A 26 -8.62 -4.25 1.39
CA TYR A 26 -8.67 -5.14 0.22
C TYR A 26 -9.85 -4.81 -0.70
N ASP A 27 -9.61 -4.77 -2.01
CA ASP A 27 -10.65 -4.66 -3.04
C ASP A 27 -10.13 -5.21 -4.38
N ASP A 28 -10.74 -6.29 -4.87
CA ASP A 28 -10.38 -6.90 -6.15
C ASP A 28 -10.54 -5.94 -7.34
N ARG A 29 -11.57 -5.08 -7.31
CA ARG A 29 -11.82 -4.13 -8.41
C ARG A 29 -10.79 -3.02 -8.44
N ALA A 30 -10.36 -2.54 -7.27
CA ALA A 30 -9.31 -1.55 -7.17
C ALA A 30 -7.96 -2.12 -7.64
N ALA A 31 -7.69 -3.38 -7.30
CA ALA A 31 -6.52 -4.09 -7.78
C ALA A 31 -6.52 -4.23 -9.30
N GLN A 32 -7.62 -4.73 -9.87
CA GLN A 32 -7.74 -4.90 -11.32
C GLN A 32 -7.56 -3.58 -12.07
N LEU A 33 -8.14 -2.48 -11.57
CA LEU A 33 -7.97 -1.15 -12.15
C LEU A 33 -6.49 -0.71 -12.13
N ALA A 34 -5.84 -0.80 -10.96
CA ALA A 34 -4.46 -0.38 -10.79
C ALA A 34 -3.48 -1.25 -11.60
N GLU A 35 -3.69 -2.57 -11.65
CA GLU A 35 -2.88 -3.50 -12.45
C GLU A 35 -3.03 -3.24 -13.95
N ALA A 36 -4.25 -2.98 -14.43
CA ALA A 36 -4.50 -2.61 -15.83
C ALA A 36 -3.80 -1.31 -16.24
N ALA A 37 -3.64 -0.38 -15.29
CA ALA A 37 -2.86 0.84 -15.47
C ALA A 37 -1.33 0.63 -15.29
N GLY A 38 -0.88 -0.59 -15.02
CA GLY A 38 0.54 -0.95 -14.90
C GLY A 38 1.17 -0.72 -13.52
N LEU A 39 0.36 -0.46 -12.49
CA LEU A 39 0.84 -0.29 -11.13
C LEU A 39 1.08 -1.64 -10.47
N LYS A 40 2.04 -1.70 -9.54
CA LYS A 40 2.15 -2.84 -8.62
C LYS A 40 1.11 -2.69 -7.52
N VAL A 41 0.35 -3.74 -7.26
CA VAL A 41 -0.65 -3.75 -6.19
C VAL A 41 -0.17 -4.64 -5.05
N VAL A 42 -0.21 -4.11 -3.83
CA VAL A 42 0.02 -4.85 -2.60
C VAL A 42 -1.17 -4.59 -1.70
N MET A 43 -1.87 -5.63 -1.26
CA MET A 43 -3.04 -5.48 -0.37
C MET A 43 -2.93 -6.40 0.84
N ASN A 44 -3.58 -6.01 1.93
CA ASN A 44 -3.58 -6.75 3.19
C ASN A 44 -2.16 -7.01 3.74
N ARG A 45 -1.23 -6.06 3.60
CA ARG A 45 0.17 -6.19 4.07
C ARG A 45 0.62 -4.95 4.84
N ARG A 46 1.55 -5.13 5.79
CA ARG A 46 2.15 -4.04 6.58
C ARG A 46 3.55 -3.68 6.10
N PRO A 47 3.80 -2.47 5.57
CA PRO A 47 5.14 -2.06 5.12
C PRO A 47 6.20 -2.18 6.21
N LYS A 48 5.85 -1.85 7.47
CA LYS A 48 6.78 -1.93 8.61
C LYS A 48 7.29 -3.35 8.85
N ILE A 49 6.48 -4.37 8.57
CA ILE A 49 6.88 -5.78 8.73
C ILE A 49 7.63 -6.24 7.48
N GLU A 50 7.11 -5.94 6.29
CA GLU A 50 7.67 -6.36 5.00
C GLU A 50 9.05 -5.76 4.71
N LEU A 51 9.23 -4.49 5.07
CA LEU A 51 10.47 -3.74 4.84
C LEU A 51 11.38 -3.74 6.06
N PHE A 52 11.03 -4.49 7.12
CA PHE A 52 11.88 -4.59 8.30
C PHE A 52 13.21 -5.24 7.91
N ARG A 53 14.32 -4.50 8.03
CA ARG A 53 15.67 -5.03 7.87
C ARG A 53 16.26 -5.31 9.26
N PRO A 54 16.83 -6.50 9.50
CA PRO A 54 17.26 -6.92 10.83
C PRO A 54 18.35 -6.05 11.47
N PHE A 55 19.10 -5.28 10.68
CA PHE A 55 20.15 -4.38 11.15
C PHE A 55 19.68 -2.92 11.31
N TRP A 56 18.44 -2.60 10.96
CA TRP A 56 17.82 -1.28 11.15
C TRP A 56 16.88 -1.39 12.35
N LYS A 57 17.44 -1.33 13.55
CA LYS A 57 16.66 -1.19 14.77
C LYS A 57 16.56 0.31 15.05
N PRO A 58 15.51 1.02 14.58
CA PRO A 58 15.27 2.37 15.09
C PRO A 58 15.10 2.28 16.60
N ARG A 59 15.64 3.26 17.33
CA ARG A 59 15.48 3.40 18.77
C ARG A 59 14.01 3.58 19.13
N LEU A 60 13.31 2.44 19.27
CA LEU A 60 11.90 2.34 19.68
C LEU A 60 11.73 2.63 21.19
N ASP A 61 12.85 2.85 21.89
CA ASP A 61 12.97 3.21 23.31
C ASP A 61 12.94 4.73 23.58
N LEU A 62 12.74 5.58 22.57
CA LEU A 62 12.59 7.02 22.79
C LEU A 62 11.27 7.28 23.55
N LYS A 63 11.40 7.52 24.85
CA LYS A 63 10.33 8.13 25.66
C LYS A 63 10.00 9.51 25.07
N ILE A 64 8.71 9.73 24.83
CA ILE A 64 8.11 11.02 24.46
C ILE A 64 8.36 12.02 25.60
#